data_AF-A0A0A1X1G7-F1
#
_entry.id   AF-A0A0A1X1G7-F1
#
_cell.length_a   1.000
_cell.length_b   1.000
_cell.length_c   1.000
_cell.angle_alpha   90.00
_cell.angle_beta   90.00
_cell.angle_gamma   90.00
#
_symmetry.space_group_name_H-M   'P 1'
#
loop_
_entity.id
_entity.type
_entity.pdbx_description
1 polymer ?
#
loop_
_entity_poly.entity_id
_entity_poly.type
_entity_poly.pdbx_seq_one_letter_code
_entity_poly.pdbx_strand_id
1 'polypeptide(L)'
;GSLHNGGSVKIYTNMVKSTGLLLLCIYLTLKQHIAAQPFQADTKLNELQQPHITKTNEASFVQALEPVIVATLDGVDKYFNTLIAESSRFVADLLKELKALPADDAYVRALTPRLTSMLERLSAAPSNDRNSLIRDIGDMYAEFDNILHSKDEDSKASVLKKVLDKLQLLELNWRVHSAVDDAVRKFRRAFEQFWDTLSDAQQRQHQRLADWYEHFKAGESSKDQLTGLKEFLQMALELVPINQN
;
A
#
# COMPACT_ATOMS: atom_id res chain seq x y z
N GLY A 1 10.65 38.32 9.18
CA GLY A 1 10.58 37.08 9.97
C GLY A 1 10.32 35.94 9.03
N SER A 2 11.31 35.08 8.83
CA SER A 2 11.22 33.89 7.99
C SER A 2 11.02 32.69 8.91
N LEU A 3 9.88 32.00 8.78
CA LEU A 3 9.58 30.79 9.55
C LEU A 3 9.16 29.66 8.59
N HIS A 4 9.97 28.60 8.66
CA HIS A 4 9.67 27.20 8.44
C HIS A 4 8.75 26.77 7.28
N ASN A 5 9.39 26.25 6.22
CA ASN A 5 8.76 25.32 5.30
C ASN A 5 9.65 24.09 5.00
N GLY A 6 10.46 23.67 5.98
CA GLY A 6 11.37 22.52 5.87
C GLY A 6 10.82 21.21 6.48
N GLY A 7 9.57 21.22 6.95
CA GLY A 7 8.97 20.09 7.69
C GLY A 7 8.36 19.01 6.80
N SER A 8 7.80 19.37 5.64
CA SER A 8 7.01 18.44 4.84
C SER A 8 7.85 17.37 4.13
N VAL A 9 9.12 17.65 3.81
CA VAL A 9 9.94 16.79 2.94
C VAL A 9 10.51 15.56 3.69
N LYS A 10 10.66 15.61 5.02
CA LYS A 10 11.31 14.55 5.82
C LYS A 10 10.48 13.26 6.03
N ILE A 11 9.19 13.25 5.71
CA ILE A 11 8.28 12.14 6.04
C ILE A 11 8.39 10.97 5.01
N TYR A 12 9.06 11.18 3.88
CA TYR A 12 8.93 10.32 2.70
C TYR A 12 10.00 9.21 2.55
N THR A 13 11.03 9.17 3.40
CA THR A 13 12.37 8.90 2.83
C THR A 13 12.89 7.45 2.73
N ASN A 14 12.35 6.37 3.35
CA ASN A 14 13.10 5.07 3.24
C ASN A 14 12.36 3.73 3.21
N MET A 15 11.03 3.67 3.18
CA MET A 15 10.31 2.39 3.43
C MET A 15 9.67 1.72 2.20
N VAL A 16 9.56 2.42 1.06
CA VAL A 16 8.63 2.03 -0.01
C VAL A 16 9.22 1.02 -1.01
N LYS A 17 10.55 0.98 -1.19
CA LYS A 17 11.18 0.32 -2.36
C LYS A 17 11.21 -1.22 -2.31
N SER A 18 11.39 -1.82 -1.13
CA SER A 18 11.46 -3.29 -0.98
C SER A 18 10.19 -3.87 -0.35
N THR A 19 9.61 -3.17 0.62
CA THR A 19 8.42 -3.61 1.37
C THR A 19 7.16 -3.55 0.51
N GLY A 20 6.98 -2.51 -0.32
CA GLY A 20 5.81 -2.34 -1.16
C GLY A 20 5.69 -3.39 -2.28
N LEU A 21 6.81 -3.72 -2.94
CA LEU A 21 6.86 -4.77 -3.96
C LEU A 21 6.60 -6.15 -3.36
N LEU A 22 7.22 -6.48 -2.23
CA LEU A 22 6.98 -7.76 -1.56
C LEU A 22 5.53 -7.88 -1.08
N LEU A 23 4.98 -6.82 -0.46
CA LEU A 23 3.59 -6.75 -0.02
C LEU A 23 2.63 -6.99 -1.19
N LEU A 24 2.90 -6.38 -2.35
CA LEU A 24 2.10 -6.56 -3.56
C LEU A 24 2.22 -7.98 -4.14
N CYS A 25 3.42 -8.56 -4.18
CA CYS A 25 3.61 -9.95 -4.63
C CYS A 25 2.83 -10.92 -3.75
N ILE A 26 2.94 -10.78 -2.42
CA ILE A 26 2.19 -11.58 -1.45
C ILE A 26 0.67 -11.39 -1.63
N TYR A 27 0.22 -10.15 -1.80
CA TYR A 27 -1.17 -9.79 -2.09
C TYR A 27 -1.71 -10.51 -3.34
N LEU A 28 -0.96 -10.48 -4.44
CA LEU A 28 -1.38 -11.13 -5.69
C LEU A 28 -1.46 -12.65 -5.54
N THR A 29 -0.47 -13.27 -4.87
CA THR A 29 -0.48 -14.71 -4.59
C THR A 29 -1.72 -15.12 -3.79
N LEU A 30 -2.02 -14.40 -2.70
CA LEU A 30 -3.21 -14.67 -1.88
C LEU A 30 -4.51 -14.43 -2.64
N LYS A 31 -4.61 -13.35 -3.42
CA LYS A 31 -5.79 -13.06 -4.23
C LYS A 31 -6.05 -14.14 -5.28
N GLN A 32 -5.02 -14.66 -5.93
CA GLN A 32 -5.14 -15.75 -6.89
C GLN A 32 -5.62 -17.05 -6.23
N HIS A 33 -5.14 -17.37 -5.03
CA HIS A 33 -5.57 -18.55 -4.29
C HIS A 33 -7.03 -18.46 -3.84
N ILE A 34 -7.43 -17.31 -3.29
CA ILE A 34 -8.82 -17.08 -2.87
C ILE A 34 -9.76 -17.04 -4.08
N ALA A 35 -9.34 -16.51 -5.22
CA ALA A 35 -10.18 -16.52 -6.43
C ALA A 35 -10.33 -17.92 -7.07
N ALA A 36 -9.36 -18.82 -6.86
CA ALA A 36 -9.39 -20.19 -7.39
C ALA A 36 -10.21 -21.17 -6.53
N GLN A 37 -10.49 -20.80 -5.28
CA GLN A 37 -11.49 -21.47 -4.45
C GLN A 37 -12.81 -20.71 -4.63
N PRO A 38 -13.91 -21.34 -5.07
CA PRO A 38 -15.19 -20.66 -5.18
C PRO A 38 -15.71 -20.35 -3.78
N PHE A 39 -15.28 -19.22 -3.23
CA PHE A 39 -15.79 -18.71 -1.97
C PHE A 39 -17.09 -17.96 -2.24
N GLN A 40 -18.14 -18.37 -1.52
CA GLN A 40 -19.38 -17.64 -1.45
C GLN A 40 -19.14 -16.31 -0.72
N ALA A 41 -18.62 -15.33 -1.44
CA ALA A 41 -18.58 -13.93 -1.01
C ALA A 41 -19.98 -13.31 -1.09
N ASP A 42 -20.99 -13.96 -0.50
CA ASP A 42 -22.26 -13.29 -0.24
C ASP A 42 -22.11 -12.50 1.05
N THR A 43 -21.73 -11.23 0.84
CA THR A 43 -22.10 -10.04 1.60
C THR A 43 -23.16 -10.26 2.69
N LYS A 44 -22.76 -10.85 3.82
CA LYS A 44 -23.49 -10.79 5.08
C LYS A 44 -22.52 -10.79 6.25
N LEU A 45 -21.92 -9.62 6.48
CA LEU A 45 -21.21 -9.30 7.72
C LEU A 45 -22.14 -9.21 8.96
N ASN A 46 -23.38 -9.72 8.89
CA ASN A 46 -24.43 -9.51 9.90
C ASN A 46 -25.14 -10.79 10.39
N GLU A 47 -24.78 -11.99 9.96
CA GLU A 47 -25.42 -13.22 10.48
C GLU A 47 -24.38 -14.35 10.67
N LEU A 48 -23.49 -14.21 11.65
CA LEU A 48 -22.80 -15.37 12.23
C LEU A 48 -23.66 -15.93 13.37
N GLN A 49 -24.68 -16.70 13.01
CA GLN A 49 -25.27 -17.66 13.94
C GLN A 49 -24.22 -18.75 14.20
N GLN A 50 -23.92 -18.96 15.47
CA GLN A 50 -22.93 -19.92 15.96
C GLN A 50 -23.19 -21.34 15.42
N PRO A 51 -22.21 -21.98 14.75
CA PRO A 51 -22.13 -23.42 14.73
C PRO A 51 -21.22 -23.89 15.86
N HIS A 52 -21.71 -24.80 16.70
CA HIS A 52 -20.86 -25.59 17.58
C HIS A 52 -19.84 -26.37 16.72
N ILE A 53 -18.56 -25.99 16.77
CA ILE A 53 -17.50 -26.67 16.03
C ILE A 53 -16.83 -27.71 16.94
N THR A 54 -17.05 -28.99 16.62
CA THR A 54 -16.24 -30.11 17.12
C THR A 54 -15.82 -31.00 15.95
N LYS A 55 -14.71 -30.64 15.29
CA LYS A 55 -13.59 -31.50 14.86
C LYS A 55 -12.60 -30.70 14.00
N THR A 56 -11.31 -30.88 14.33
CA THR A 56 -10.08 -30.19 13.86
C THR A 56 -10.01 -28.68 14.17
N ASN A 57 -9.40 -28.35 15.33
CA ASN A 57 -9.17 -26.98 15.81
C ASN A 57 -8.45 -26.07 14.79
N GLU A 58 -7.64 -26.67 13.89
CA GLU A 58 -6.87 -25.93 12.89
C GLU A 58 -7.72 -25.51 11.68
N ALA A 59 -8.56 -26.41 11.15
CA ALA A 59 -9.40 -26.12 10.00
C ALA A 59 -10.45 -25.03 10.33
N SER A 60 -10.98 -25.05 11.55
CA SER A 60 -11.90 -24.01 12.03
C SER A 60 -11.21 -22.68 12.29
N PHE A 61 -9.93 -22.71 12.69
CA PHE A 61 -9.12 -21.51 12.85
C PHE A 61 -8.84 -20.82 11.50
N VAL A 62 -8.39 -21.58 10.49
CA VAL A 62 -8.11 -21.03 9.14
C VAL A 62 -9.39 -20.45 8.53
N GLN A 63 -10.53 -21.13 8.69
CA GLN A 63 -11.81 -20.61 8.24
C GLN A 63 -12.22 -19.32 8.96
N ALA A 64 -11.97 -19.22 10.26
CA ALA A 64 -12.23 -18.01 11.03
C ALA A 64 -11.29 -16.84 10.66
N LEU A 65 -10.07 -17.14 10.20
CA LEU A 65 -9.06 -16.14 9.78
C LEU A 65 -9.36 -15.54 8.40
N GLU A 66 -10.09 -16.26 7.55
CA GLU A 66 -10.39 -15.87 6.17
C GLU A 66 -10.97 -14.45 6.02
N PRO A 67 -11.96 -14.01 6.82
CA PRO A 67 -12.48 -12.64 6.73
C PRO A 67 -11.41 -11.56 7.02
N VAL A 68 -10.43 -11.88 7.89
CA VAL A 68 -9.30 -10.97 8.17
C VAL A 68 -8.39 -10.85 6.96
N ILE A 69 -8.08 -11.98 6.31
CA ILE A 69 -7.29 -12.01 5.07
C ILE A 69 -8.01 -11.19 3.99
N VAL A 70 -9.30 -11.45 3.76
CA VAL A 70 -10.11 -10.72 2.77
C VAL A 70 -10.16 -9.22 3.05
N ALA A 71 -10.38 -8.82 4.30
CA ALA A 71 -10.38 -7.41 4.70
C ALA A 71 -9.01 -6.75 4.47
N THR A 72 -7.92 -7.47 4.74
CA THR A 72 -6.55 -7.01 4.49
C THR A 72 -6.33 -6.79 2.99
N LEU A 73 -6.70 -7.76 2.16
CA LEU A 73 -6.55 -7.68 0.71
C LEU A 73 -7.40 -6.55 0.13
N ASP A 74 -8.65 -6.35 0.56
CA ASP A 74 -9.47 -5.20 0.14
C ASP A 74 -8.84 -3.86 0.52
N GLY A 75 -8.29 -3.76 1.74
CA GLY A 75 -7.59 -2.57 2.21
C GLY A 75 -6.36 -2.26 1.36
N VAL A 76 -5.50 -3.26 1.14
CA VAL A 76 -4.27 -3.13 0.33
C VAL A 76 -4.60 -2.82 -1.14
N ASP A 77 -5.65 -3.43 -1.70
CA ASP A 77 -6.09 -3.16 -3.07
C ASP A 77 -6.54 -1.71 -3.24
N LYS A 78 -7.36 -1.21 -2.29
CA LYS A 78 -7.83 0.19 -2.26
C LYS A 78 -6.67 1.17 -2.10
N TYR A 79 -5.70 0.86 -1.25
CA TYR A 79 -4.48 1.65 -1.12
C TYR A 79 -3.75 1.75 -2.47
N PHE A 80 -3.47 0.63 -3.13
CA PHE A 80 -2.76 0.65 -4.41
C PHE A 80 -3.56 1.32 -5.53
N ASN A 81 -4.88 1.16 -5.57
CA ASN A 81 -5.74 1.86 -6.53
C ASN A 81 -5.68 3.39 -6.30
N THR A 82 -5.71 3.81 -5.04
CA THR A 82 -5.57 5.23 -4.68
C THR A 82 -4.19 5.75 -5.06
N LEU A 83 -3.13 5.01 -4.75
CA LEU A 83 -1.76 5.38 -5.13
C LEU A 83 -1.62 5.57 -6.63
N ILE A 84 -2.11 4.63 -7.44
CA ILE A 84 -2.07 4.73 -8.91
C ILE A 84 -2.86 5.95 -9.40
N ALA A 85 -4.08 6.16 -8.89
CA ALA A 85 -4.93 7.27 -9.30
C ALA A 85 -4.31 8.64 -8.95
N GLU A 86 -3.78 8.78 -7.73
CA GLU A 86 -3.15 10.03 -7.30
C GLU A 86 -1.79 10.25 -8.00
N SER A 87 -0.99 9.20 -8.23
CA SER A 87 0.22 9.30 -9.04
C SER A 87 -0.08 9.68 -10.50
N SER A 88 -1.17 9.19 -11.08
CA SER A 88 -1.62 9.60 -12.42
C SER A 88 -1.91 11.11 -12.49
N ARG A 89 -2.68 11.63 -11.52
CA ARG A 89 -2.95 13.07 -11.42
C ARG A 89 -1.67 13.89 -11.23
N PHE A 90 -0.81 13.45 -10.31
CA PHE A 90 0.47 14.10 -10.08
C PHE A 90 1.34 14.17 -11.33
N VAL A 91 1.48 13.07 -12.06
CA VAL A 91 2.28 13.03 -13.29
C VAL A 91 1.67 13.94 -14.36
N ALA A 92 0.33 13.97 -14.48
CA ALA A 92 -0.35 14.86 -15.42
C ALA A 92 -0.11 16.34 -15.10
N ASP A 93 -0.23 16.74 -13.83
CA ASP A 93 0.01 18.12 -13.39
C ASP A 93 1.49 18.51 -13.51
N LEU A 94 2.40 17.59 -13.14
CA LEU A 94 3.84 17.76 -13.31
C LEU A 94 4.22 17.98 -14.78
N LEU A 95 3.66 17.18 -15.69
CA LEU A 95 3.86 17.35 -17.14
C LEU A 95 3.34 18.69 -17.65
N LYS A 96 2.19 19.13 -17.17
CA LYS A 96 1.61 20.44 -17.53
C LYS A 96 2.55 21.57 -17.13
N GLU A 97 3.08 21.54 -15.92
CA GLU A 97 3.99 22.57 -15.42
C GLU A 97 5.38 22.51 -16.06
N LEU A 98 5.91 21.31 -16.35
CA LEU A 98 7.16 21.14 -17.08
C LEU A 98 7.08 21.71 -18.51
N LYS A 99 5.96 21.47 -19.20
CA LYS A 99 5.73 22.01 -20.56
C LYS A 99 5.57 23.54 -20.60
N ALA A 100 5.29 24.17 -19.45
CA ALA A 100 5.23 25.62 -19.33
C ALA A 100 6.63 26.26 -19.11
N LEU A 101 7.67 25.45 -18.91
CA LEU A 101 9.06 25.92 -18.84
C LEU A 101 9.67 26.05 -20.24
N PRO A 102 10.74 26.86 -20.42
CA PRO A 102 11.47 26.93 -21.68
C PRO A 102 11.97 25.55 -22.11
N ALA A 103 11.71 25.17 -23.37
CA ALA A 103 12.03 23.85 -23.92
C ALA A 103 13.54 23.55 -24.04
N ASP A 104 14.39 24.55 -23.80
CA ASP A 104 15.84 24.46 -24.01
C ASP A 104 16.55 23.76 -22.84
N ASP A 105 15.88 23.64 -21.69
CA ASP A 105 16.41 22.96 -20.51
C ASP A 105 16.61 21.45 -20.78
N ALA A 106 17.84 20.97 -20.57
CA ALA A 106 18.21 19.58 -20.86
C ALA A 106 17.50 18.57 -19.94
N TYR A 107 17.21 18.95 -18.69
CA TYR A 107 16.49 18.10 -17.75
C TYR A 107 15.00 18.01 -18.12
N VAL A 108 14.37 19.12 -18.49
CA VAL A 108 12.98 19.14 -18.99
C VAL A 108 12.83 18.27 -20.24
N ARG A 109 13.76 18.35 -21.19
CA ARG A 109 13.76 17.53 -22.41
C ARG A 109 13.89 16.03 -22.12
N ALA A 110 14.67 15.65 -21.12
CA ALA A 110 14.85 14.24 -20.75
C ALA A 110 13.68 13.68 -19.91
N LEU A 111 13.10 14.51 -19.02
CA LEU A 111 12.06 14.07 -18.10
C LEU A 111 10.67 13.97 -18.76
N THR A 112 10.35 14.90 -19.67
CA THR A 112 9.02 14.98 -20.29
C THR A 112 8.60 13.69 -21.02
N PRO A 113 9.44 13.04 -21.85
CA PRO A 113 9.07 11.78 -22.51
C PRO A 113 8.86 10.63 -21.51
N ARG A 114 9.70 10.54 -20.47
CA ARG A 114 9.59 9.50 -19.42
C ARG A 114 8.26 9.62 -18.67
N LEU A 115 7.90 10.83 -18.25
CA LEU A 115 6.63 11.09 -17.56
C LEU A 115 5.42 10.89 -18.47
N THR A 116 5.52 11.22 -19.76
CA THR A 116 4.44 10.98 -20.73
C THR A 116 4.16 9.49 -20.87
N SER A 117 5.19 8.67 -21.06
CA SER A 117 5.05 7.21 -21.14
C SER A 117 4.52 6.61 -19.83
N MET A 118 4.95 7.14 -18.68
CA MET A 118 4.40 6.72 -17.38
C MET A 118 2.91 7.06 -17.25
N LEU A 119 2.50 8.27 -17.64
CA LEU A 119 1.10 8.70 -17.57
C LEU A 119 0.19 7.83 -18.44
N GLU A 120 0.64 7.46 -19.64
CA GLU A 120 -0.09 6.55 -20.53
C GLU A 120 -0.35 5.20 -19.84
N ARG A 121 0.67 4.65 -19.17
CA ARG A 121 0.55 3.39 -18.44
C ARG A 121 -0.32 3.51 -17.18
N LEU A 122 -0.24 4.63 -16.46
CA LEU A 122 -1.09 4.92 -15.29
C LEU A 122 -2.56 5.09 -15.67
N SER A 123 -2.83 5.57 -16.89
CA SER A 123 -4.18 5.81 -17.40
C SER A 123 -4.79 4.60 -18.11
N ALA A 124 -3.98 3.57 -18.41
CA ALA A 124 -4.45 2.34 -19.06
C ALA A 124 -5.18 1.42 -18.04
N ALA A 125 -6.47 1.17 -18.29
CA ALA A 125 -7.29 0.25 -17.51
C ALA A 125 -6.97 -1.23 -17.80
N PRO A 126 -7.37 -2.12 -16.87
CA PRO A 126 -6.46 -2.59 -15.84
C PRO A 126 -5.20 -3.20 -16.47
N SER A 127 -4.04 -2.62 -16.19
CA SER A 127 -2.78 -3.18 -16.67
C SER A 127 -2.56 -4.57 -16.03
N ASN A 128 -2.36 -5.61 -16.85
CA ASN A 128 -1.80 -6.89 -16.42
C ASN A 128 -0.43 -6.75 -15.72
N ASP A 129 0.13 -5.53 -15.69
CA ASP A 129 1.44 -5.18 -15.20
C ASP A 129 1.39 -4.17 -14.04
N ARG A 130 0.42 -4.34 -13.13
CA ARG A 130 0.27 -3.48 -11.95
C ARG A 130 1.54 -3.43 -11.08
N ASN A 131 2.32 -4.51 -11.06
CA ASN A 131 3.57 -4.60 -10.31
C ASN A 131 4.66 -3.68 -10.86
N SER A 132 4.87 -3.67 -12.17
CA SER A 132 5.83 -2.74 -12.76
C SER A 132 5.36 -1.30 -12.58
N LEU A 133 4.06 -1.04 -12.68
CA LEU A 133 3.50 0.30 -12.52
C LEU A 133 3.78 0.85 -11.12
N ILE A 134 3.52 0.05 -10.07
CA ILE A 134 3.80 0.45 -8.69
C ILE A 134 5.29 0.64 -8.45
N ARG A 135 6.14 -0.21 -9.04
CA ARG A 135 7.60 -0.03 -8.97
C ARG A 135 8.03 1.29 -9.62
N ASP A 136 7.52 1.59 -10.81
CA ASP A 136 7.90 2.79 -11.55
C ASP A 136 7.43 4.07 -10.84
N ILE A 137 6.25 4.05 -10.19
CA ILE A 137 5.81 5.12 -9.29
C ILE A 137 6.83 5.31 -8.16
N GLY A 138 7.25 4.21 -7.51
CA GLY A 138 8.23 4.24 -6.43
C GLY A 138 9.59 4.79 -6.86
N ASP A 139 10.07 4.37 -8.02
CA ASP A 139 11.35 4.82 -8.60
C ASP A 139 11.31 6.31 -8.97
N MET A 140 10.19 6.80 -9.52
CA MET A 140 10.01 8.24 -9.81
C MET A 140 10.08 9.08 -8.54
N TYR A 141 9.30 8.75 -7.50
CA TYR A 141 9.31 9.52 -6.26
C TYR A 141 10.69 9.50 -5.60
N ALA A 142 11.40 8.37 -5.69
CA ALA A 142 12.75 8.25 -5.17
C ALA A 142 13.79 9.06 -5.95
N GLU A 143 13.69 9.10 -7.28
CA GLU A 143 14.55 9.93 -8.12
C GLU A 143 14.37 11.41 -7.76
N PHE A 144 13.11 11.86 -7.62
CA PHE A 144 12.80 13.23 -7.22
C PHE A 144 13.33 13.56 -5.84
N ASP A 145 13.16 12.65 -4.87
CA ASP A 145 13.67 12.84 -3.52
C ASP A 145 15.20 12.96 -3.50
N ASN A 146 15.91 12.09 -4.23
CA ASN A 146 17.36 12.15 -4.36
C ASN A 146 17.83 13.47 -4.98
N ILE A 147 17.13 13.96 -6.00
CA ILE A 147 17.45 15.24 -6.66
C ILE A 147 17.26 16.41 -5.68
N LEU A 148 16.17 16.41 -4.91
CA LEU A 148 15.86 17.51 -3.98
C LEU A 148 16.80 17.57 -2.76
N HIS A 149 17.36 16.43 -2.36
CA HIS A 149 18.28 16.30 -1.24
C HIS A 149 19.77 16.34 -1.64
N SER A 150 20.08 16.42 -2.94
CA SER A 150 21.46 16.60 -3.37
C SER A 150 21.99 17.94 -2.83
N LYS A 151 23.24 17.93 -2.34
CA LYS A 151 23.88 19.12 -1.75
C LYS A 151 24.45 20.07 -2.80
N ASP A 152 24.44 19.65 -4.05
CA ASP A 152 24.94 20.46 -5.16
C ASP A 152 23.84 21.43 -5.59
N GLU A 153 24.22 22.64 -6.01
CA GLU A 153 23.30 23.53 -6.73
C GLU A 153 23.01 22.96 -8.13
N ASP A 154 22.29 21.83 -8.15
CA ASP A 154 21.92 21.13 -9.37
C ASP A 154 20.77 21.90 -10.05
N SER A 155 20.97 22.23 -11.32
CA SER A 155 19.94 22.83 -12.16
C SER A 155 18.67 21.98 -12.18
N LYS A 156 18.78 20.66 -12.03
CA LYS A 156 17.64 19.73 -11.90
C LYS A 156 16.83 20.00 -10.63
N ALA A 157 17.50 20.21 -9.50
CA ALA A 157 16.84 20.49 -8.22
C ALA A 157 16.10 21.83 -8.27
N SER A 158 16.67 22.84 -8.94
CA SER A 158 16.02 24.13 -9.16
C SER A 158 14.75 24.00 -10.01
N VAL A 159 14.83 23.29 -11.14
CA VAL A 159 13.68 23.02 -12.02
C VAL A 159 12.59 22.26 -11.27
N LEU A 160 12.96 21.19 -10.58
CA LEU A 160 12.02 20.34 -9.86
C LEU A 160 11.32 21.10 -8.73
N LYS A 161 12.06 21.87 -7.91
CA LYS A 161 11.47 22.74 -6.87
C LYS A 161 10.45 23.71 -7.47
N LYS A 162 10.85 24.43 -8.53
CA LYS A 162 9.98 25.41 -9.19
C LYS A 162 8.66 24.82 -9.69
N VAL A 163 8.69 23.57 -10.18
CA VAL A 163 7.48 22.89 -10.63
C VAL A 163 6.67 22.38 -9.44
N LEU A 164 7.31 21.69 -8.48
CA LEU A 164 6.64 21.13 -7.31
C LEU A 164 5.95 22.19 -6.45
N ASP A 165 6.51 23.40 -6.35
CA ASP A 165 5.92 24.53 -5.62
C ASP A 165 4.55 24.97 -6.16
N LYS A 166 4.24 24.61 -7.42
CA LYS A 166 2.95 24.91 -8.05
C LYS A 166 1.93 23.79 -7.91
N LEU A 167 2.34 22.63 -7.41
CA LEU A 167 1.48 21.46 -7.32
C LEU A 167 0.78 21.40 -5.96
N GLN A 168 -0.44 20.87 -5.94
CA GLN A 168 -1.21 20.66 -4.70
C GLN A 168 -0.77 19.38 -3.97
N LEU A 169 0.50 19.31 -3.58
CA LEU A 169 1.12 18.11 -3.00
C LEU A 169 0.51 17.69 -1.66
N LEU A 170 0.00 18.65 -0.88
CA LEU A 170 -0.64 18.38 0.40
C LEU A 170 -1.90 17.52 0.25
N GLU A 171 -2.74 17.83 -0.76
CA GLU A 171 -3.99 17.11 -0.98
C GLU A 171 -3.73 15.68 -1.46
N LEU A 172 -2.78 15.51 -2.40
CA LEU A 172 -2.33 14.19 -2.84
C LEU A 172 -1.85 13.35 -1.66
N ASN A 173 -0.98 13.92 -0.83
CA ASN A 173 -0.42 13.23 0.31
C ASN A 173 -1.51 12.81 1.31
N TRP A 174 -2.45 13.70 1.58
CA TRP A 174 -3.58 13.43 2.46
C TRP A 174 -4.42 12.25 1.96
N ARG A 175 -4.73 12.18 0.66
CA ARG A 175 -5.52 11.08 0.08
C ARG A 175 -4.82 9.74 0.17
N VAL A 176 -3.51 9.70 -0.13
CA VAL A 176 -2.71 8.47 0.00
C VAL A 176 -2.62 8.03 1.46
N HIS A 177 -2.37 8.96 2.39
CA HIS A 177 -2.36 8.65 3.82
C HIS A 177 -3.72 8.15 4.32
N SER A 178 -4.81 8.79 3.93
CA SER A 178 -6.16 8.36 4.28
C SER A 178 -6.46 6.95 3.80
N ALA A 179 -5.95 6.55 2.63
CA ALA A 179 -6.10 5.18 2.13
C ALA A 179 -5.32 4.16 2.98
N VAL A 180 -4.14 4.54 3.48
CA VAL A 180 -3.37 3.69 4.42
C VAL A 180 -4.10 3.58 5.77
N ASP A 181 -4.57 4.69 6.32
CA ASP A 181 -5.34 4.72 7.58
C ASP A 181 -6.61 3.86 7.48
N ASP A 182 -7.31 3.94 6.36
CA ASP A 182 -8.50 3.15 6.09
C ASP A 182 -8.19 1.65 6.01
N ALA A 183 -7.10 1.27 5.35
CA ALA A 183 -6.66 -0.13 5.25
C ALA A 183 -6.31 -0.70 6.64
N VAL A 184 -5.51 0.04 7.42
CA VAL A 184 -5.11 -0.33 8.78
C VAL A 184 -6.32 -0.45 9.71
N ARG A 185 -7.27 0.50 9.64
CA ARG A 185 -8.46 0.47 10.48
C ARG A 185 -9.38 -0.70 10.16
N LYS A 186 -9.57 -1.03 8.88
CA LYS A 186 -10.35 -2.20 8.46
C LYS A 186 -9.69 -3.49 8.95
N PHE A 187 -8.38 -3.60 8.79
CA PHE A 187 -7.62 -4.73 9.30
C PHE A 187 -7.80 -4.91 10.81
N ARG A 188 -7.57 -3.85 11.61
CA ARG A 188 -7.71 -3.90 13.08
C ARG A 188 -9.08 -4.44 13.49
N ARG A 189 -10.15 -3.87 12.91
CA ARG A 189 -11.52 -4.31 13.22
C ARG A 189 -11.76 -5.78 12.87
N ALA A 190 -11.31 -6.22 11.69
CA ALA A 190 -11.49 -7.60 11.28
C ALA A 190 -10.68 -8.56 12.18
N PHE A 191 -9.44 -8.18 12.52
CA PHE A 191 -8.58 -8.98 13.38
C PHE A 191 -9.13 -9.09 14.81
N GLU A 192 -9.58 -7.98 15.40
CA GLU A 192 -10.18 -7.97 16.75
C GLU A 192 -11.41 -8.87 16.82
N GLN A 193 -12.32 -8.72 15.84
CA GLN A 193 -13.50 -9.58 15.75
C GLN A 193 -13.13 -11.06 15.61
N PHE A 194 -12.16 -11.38 14.76
CA PHE A 194 -11.64 -12.73 14.64
C PHE A 194 -11.07 -13.24 15.96
N TRP A 195 -10.21 -12.47 16.62
CA TRP A 195 -9.54 -12.88 17.84
C TRP A 195 -10.53 -13.16 18.98
N ASP A 196 -11.57 -12.33 19.09
CA ASP A 196 -12.65 -12.47 20.08
C ASP A 196 -13.53 -13.71 19.83
N THR A 197 -13.54 -14.26 18.62
CA THR A 197 -14.28 -15.50 18.30
C THR A 197 -13.52 -16.78 18.66
N LEU A 198 -12.22 -16.67 18.96
CA LEU A 198 -11.38 -17.82 19.31
C LEU A 198 -11.58 -18.23 20.76
N SER A 199 -11.53 -19.54 21.02
CA SER A 199 -11.46 -20.06 22.39
C SER A 199 -10.10 -19.75 23.05
N ASP A 200 -10.04 -19.72 24.38
CA ASP A 200 -8.79 -19.57 25.14
C ASP A 200 -7.70 -20.55 24.70
N ALA A 201 -8.08 -21.78 24.36
CA ALA A 201 -7.15 -22.81 23.88
C ALA A 201 -6.57 -22.44 22.50
N GLN A 202 -7.39 -21.93 21.58
CA GLN A 202 -6.94 -21.47 20.26
C GLN A 202 -6.09 -20.20 20.39
N GLN A 203 -6.48 -19.24 21.22
CA GLN A 203 -5.68 -18.03 21.45
C GLN A 203 -4.28 -18.38 21.98
N ARG A 204 -4.19 -19.34 22.92
CA ARG A 204 -2.90 -19.85 23.42
C ARG A 204 -2.12 -20.61 22.35
N GLN A 205 -2.77 -21.42 21.53
CA GLN A 205 -2.13 -22.17 20.44
C GLN A 205 -1.52 -21.22 19.40
N HIS A 206 -2.15 -20.07 19.16
CA HIS A 206 -1.73 -19.09 18.16
C HIS A 206 -1.12 -17.83 18.80
N GLN A 207 -0.38 -17.98 19.90
CA GLN A 207 0.21 -16.85 20.64
C GLN A 207 1.13 -15.96 19.78
N ARG A 208 1.83 -16.52 18.78
CA ARG A 208 2.61 -15.75 17.80
C ARG A 208 1.79 -14.67 17.09
N LEU A 209 0.52 -14.95 16.78
CA LEU A 209 -0.39 -13.97 16.15
C LEU A 209 -0.84 -12.89 17.13
N ALA A 210 -1.04 -13.25 18.40
CA ALA A 210 -1.34 -12.29 19.46
C ALA A 210 -0.16 -11.31 19.66
N ASP A 211 1.05 -11.86 19.83
CA ASP A 211 2.27 -11.08 20.03
C ASP A 211 2.50 -10.15 18.84
N TRP A 212 2.38 -10.67 17.62
CA TRP A 212 2.47 -9.86 16.41
C TRP A 212 1.41 -8.75 16.38
N TYR A 213 0.16 -9.03 16.76
CA TYR A 213 -0.90 -8.02 16.75
C TYR A 213 -0.65 -6.89 17.76
N GLU A 214 -0.09 -7.20 18.93
CA GLU A 214 0.33 -6.16 19.88
C GLU A 214 1.43 -5.27 19.31
N HIS A 215 2.43 -5.86 18.65
CA HIS A 215 3.49 -5.10 17.97
C HIS A 215 2.93 -4.26 16.82
N PHE A 216 2.01 -4.82 16.05
CA PHE A 216 1.30 -4.11 14.99
C PHE A 216 0.56 -2.89 15.57
N LYS A 217 -0.21 -3.05 16.64
CA LYS A 217 -0.95 -1.94 17.29
C LYS A 217 -0.04 -0.86 17.84
N ALA A 218 1.14 -1.24 18.35
CA ALA A 218 2.14 -0.34 18.91
C ALA A 218 2.90 0.50 17.87
N GLY A 219 2.72 0.24 16.57
CA GLY A 219 3.32 1.03 15.50
C GLY A 219 2.98 2.53 15.63
N GLU A 220 4.01 3.38 15.52
CA GLU A 220 3.91 4.83 15.75
C GLU A 220 3.07 5.56 14.70
N SER A 221 2.94 4.98 13.51
CA SER A 221 2.13 5.52 12.42
C SER A 221 1.46 4.43 11.61
N SER A 222 0.34 4.74 10.93
CA SER A 222 -0.31 3.81 10.00
C SER A 222 0.61 3.33 8.87
N LYS A 223 1.64 4.11 8.54
CA LYS A 223 2.70 3.72 7.61
C LYS A 223 3.54 2.57 8.16
N ASP A 224 3.90 2.60 9.43
CA ASP A 224 4.60 1.50 10.10
C ASP A 224 3.70 0.27 10.18
N GLN A 225 2.41 0.48 10.45
CA GLN A 225 1.40 -0.58 10.47
C GLN A 225 1.20 -1.21 9.10
N LEU A 226 1.35 -0.47 7.99
CA LEU A 226 1.33 -1.02 6.63
C LEU A 226 2.45 -2.05 6.41
N THR A 227 3.62 -1.88 7.04
CA THR A 227 4.68 -2.91 7.07
C THR A 227 4.22 -4.12 7.87
N GLY A 228 3.55 -3.92 8.99
CA GLY A 228 2.95 -5.03 9.74
C GLY A 228 1.94 -5.83 8.91
N LEU A 229 1.14 -5.19 8.04
CA LEU A 229 0.22 -5.91 7.14
C LEU A 229 0.96 -6.87 6.19
N LYS A 230 2.17 -6.53 5.75
CA LYS A 230 3.01 -7.46 4.97
C LYS A 230 3.35 -8.71 5.78
N GLU A 231 3.78 -8.54 7.03
CA GLU A 231 4.11 -9.65 7.92
C GLU A 231 2.88 -10.53 8.19
N PHE A 232 1.71 -9.91 8.41
CA PHE A 232 0.45 -10.64 8.53
C PHE A 232 0.17 -11.51 7.31
N LEU A 233 0.27 -10.95 6.10
CA LEU A 233 -0.01 -11.71 4.88
C LEU A 233 1.01 -12.83 4.65
N GLN A 234 2.26 -12.67 5.10
CA GLN A 234 3.26 -13.76 5.09
C GLN A 234 2.87 -14.88 6.05
N MET A 235 2.46 -14.55 7.27
CA MET A 235 1.96 -15.55 8.22
C MET A 235 0.69 -16.23 7.71
N ALA A 236 -0.21 -15.50 7.06
CA ALA A 236 -1.41 -16.06 6.46
C ALA A 236 -1.07 -17.08 5.35
N LEU A 237 -0.03 -16.83 4.54
CA LEU A 237 0.46 -17.78 3.55
C LEU A 237 1.03 -19.07 4.18
N GLU A 238 1.65 -18.98 5.36
CA GLU A 238 2.14 -20.15 6.10
C GLU A 238 0.98 -21.02 6.63
N LEU A 239 -0.16 -20.39 6.94
CA LEU A 239 -1.32 -21.02 7.58
C LEU A 239 -2.34 -21.58 6.58
N VAL A 240 -2.41 -21.01 5.37
CA VAL A 240 -3.28 -21.53 4.31
C VAL A 240 -2.54 -22.64 3.57
N PRO A 241 -3.01 -23.91 3.61
CA PRO A 241 -2.35 -25.01 2.92
C PRO A 241 -2.36 -24.75 1.40
N ILE A 242 -1.18 -24.47 0.85
CA ILE A 242 -0.96 -24.38 -0.59
C ILE A 242 -1.04 -25.81 -1.12
N ASN A 243 -2.20 -26.21 -1.66
CA ASN A 243 -2.29 -27.45 -2.42
C ASN A 243 -1.41 -27.30 -3.66
N GLN A 244 -0.19 -27.84 -3.57
CA GLN A 244 0.67 -28.04 -4.72
C GLN A 244 0.08 -29.19 -5.56
N ASN A 245 -0.79 -28.84 -6.51
CA ASN A 245 -1.19 -29.74 -7.60
C ASN A 245 -0.58 -29.24 -8.90
#